data_AF-A0A850HYV1-F1
#
_entry.id   AF-A0A850HYV1-F1
#
_cell.length_a   1.000
_cell.length_b   1.000
_cell.length_c   1.000
_cell.angle_alpha   90.00
_cell.angle_beta   90.00
_cell.angle_gamma   90.00
#
_symmetry.space_group_name_H-M   'P 1'
#
loop_
_entity.id
_entity.type
_entity.pdbx_description
1 polymer ?
#
loop_
_entity_poly.entity_id
_entity_poly.type
_entity_poly.pdbx_seq_one_letter_code
_entity_poly.pdbx_strand_id
1 'polypeptide(L)'
;MGPIIAQLSRMGLTNIGFELITDVPAFKRNERHEVSAEDFALAFVNEHLTFSGRDLSAHFKAAGRTASSSYYAVRKLIGAGEIVDLGDRNYQRADVRAIEPPKTETAPKKFDTPASAEILKFARKHGGKFNTEQLVALFAEQGRARGTVYGSVNKMLTEKLIKRVGASGSGDYMLLAKAKAKSNPKKPATKAAAAPAAKLNGANHETAETVNG
;
A
#
# COMPACT_ATOMS: atom_id res chain seq x y z
N MET A 1 -1.63 41.68 31.94
CA MET A 1 -1.49 40.21 32.14
C MET A 1 -2.62 39.39 31.52
N GLY A 2 -3.86 39.88 31.46
CA GLY A 2 -5.02 39.12 30.94
C GLY A 2 -4.99 38.62 29.47
N PRO A 3 -4.52 39.39 28.46
CA PRO A 3 -4.65 38.96 27.06
C PRO A 3 -3.66 37.84 26.66
N ILE A 4 -2.47 37.82 27.25
CA ILE A 4 -1.44 36.82 26.96
C ILE A 4 -1.83 35.47 27.56
N ILE A 5 -2.32 35.44 28.80
CA ILE A 5 -2.80 34.24 29.48
C ILE A 5 -3.98 33.62 28.71
N ALA A 6 -4.91 34.45 28.25
CA ALA A 6 -6.05 33.98 27.45
C ALA A 6 -5.63 33.36 26.11
N GLN A 7 -4.58 33.89 25.47
CA GLN A 7 -4.06 33.36 24.21
C GLN A 7 -3.27 32.05 24.41
N LEU A 8 -2.54 31.92 25.52
CA LEU A 8 -1.83 30.69 25.91
C LEU A 8 -2.78 29.56 26.32
N SER A 9 -3.87 29.85 27.04
CA SER A 9 -4.91 28.86 27.32
C SER A 9 -5.65 28.39 26.06
N ARG A 10 -5.86 29.27 25.06
CA ARG A 10 -6.41 28.86 23.75
C ARG A 10 -5.50 27.90 22.98
N MET A 11 -4.21 27.88 23.27
CA MET A 11 -3.25 26.91 22.71
C MET A 11 -3.17 25.60 23.52
N GLY A 12 -3.99 25.43 24.56
CA GLY A 12 -4.08 24.21 25.35
C GLY A 12 -3.07 24.11 26.50
N LEU A 13 -2.43 25.21 26.89
CA LEU A 13 -1.51 25.27 28.03
C LEU A 13 -2.30 25.53 29.34
N THR A 14 -2.05 24.72 30.36
CA THR A 14 -2.62 24.84 31.71
C THR A 14 -1.53 25.10 32.76
N ASN A 15 -1.89 25.60 33.95
CA ASN A 15 -0.98 26.05 35.03
C ASN A 15 -0.02 27.21 34.65
N ILE A 16 -0.57 28.39 34.36
CA ILE A 16 0.22 29.61 34.10
C ILE A 16 0.51 30.34 35.42
N GLY A 17 1.66 30.06 36.03
CA GLY A 17 2.22 30.81 37.17
C GLY A 17 3.21 31.91 36.74
N PHE A 18 3.56 32.81 37.66
CA PHE A 18 4.41 33.99 37.39
C PHE A 18 5.87 33.68 37.04
N GLU A 19 6.34 32.45 37.25
CA GLU A 19 7.70 32.05 36.91
C GLU A 19 7.68 30.64 36.29
N LEU A 20 8.10 30.57 35.02
CA LEU A 20 8.38 29.37 34.21
C LEU A 20 7.22 28.40 33.90
N ILE A 21 6.98 28.26 32.59
CA ILE A 21 6.17 27.20 31.97
C ILE A 21 6.90 25.86 32.20
N THR A 22 6.38 24.97 33.03
CA THR A 22 7.02 23.67 33.30
C THR A 22 6.38 22.47 32.61
N ASP A 23 5.15 22.57 32.11
CA ASP A 23 4.48 21.43 31.47
C ASP A 23 3.91 21.78 30.09
N VAL A 24 4.62 21.37 29.05
CA VAL A 24 4.05 21.21 27.71
C VAL A 24 3.28 19.88 27.73
N PRO A 25 2.00 19.82 27.32
CA PRO A 25 1.29 18.55 27.21
C PRO A 25 2.07 17.66 26.23
N ALA A 26 2.85 16.74 26.79
CA ALA A 26 3.67 15.82 26.03
C ALA A 26 2.74 15.06 25.08
N PHE A 27 3.08 15.10 23.79
CA PHE A 27 2.48 14.29 22.74
C PHE A 27 2.02 12.95 23.31
N LYS A 28 0.72 12.66 23.19
CA LYS A 28 0.04 11.42 23.60
C LYS A 28 1.03 10.26 23.55
N ARG A 29 1.61 9.89 24.70
CA ARG A 29 2.66 8.86 24.75
C ARG A 29 2.04 7.61 24.14
N ASN A 30 2.68 7.06 23.10
CA ASN A 30 2.29 5.78 22.55
C ASN A 30 2.27 4.78 23.70
N GLU A 31 1.11 4.17 23.98
CA GLU A 31 1.00 3.09 24.94
C GLU A 31 2.01 2.02 24.52
N ARG A 32 3.01 1.81 25.37
CA ARG A 32 4.00 0.76 25.14
C ARG A 32 3.33 -0.53 25.55
N HIS A 33 2.93 -1.33 24.57
CA HIS A 33 2.48 -2.68 24.83
C HIS A 33 3.69 -3.55 25.23
N GLU A 34 3.51 -4.42 26.22
CA GLU A 34 4.56 -5.31 26.72
C GLU A 34 5.02 -6.33 25.66
N VAL A 35 4.08 -6.80 24.84
CA VAL A 35 4.34 -7.73 23.73
C VAL A 35 4.61 -6.94 22.46
N SER A 36 5.70 -7.26 21.75
CA SER A 36 6.02 -6.61 20.48
C SER A 36 4.90 -6.79 19.45
N ALA A 37 4.87 -5.95 18.41
CA ALA A 37 3.90 -6.13 17.33
C ALA A 37 4.14 -7.43 16.55
N GLU A 38 5.39 -7.89 16.48
CA GLU A 38 5.80 -9.09 15.76
C GLU A 38 5.30 -10.34 16.49
N ASP A 39 5.59 -10.46 17.79
CA ASP A 39 5.15 -11.60 18.62
C ASP A 39 3.62 -11.67 18.73
N PHE A 40 2.97 -10.51 18.84
CA PHE A 40 1.51 -10.43 18.88
C PHE A 40 0.88 -10.90 17.56
N ALA A 41 1.47 -10.55 16.42
CA ALA A 41 1.02 -11.06 15.13
C ALA A 41 1.33 -12.55 14.96
N LEU A 42 2.48 -13.03 15.45
CA LEU A 42 2.87 -14.43 15.37
C LEU A 42 1.86 -15.35 16.07
N ALA A 43 1.37 -14.96 17.25
CA ALA A 43 0.32 -15.69 17.96
C ALA A 43 -0.94 -15.86 17.09
N PHE A 44 -1.38 -14.79 16.42
CA PHE A 44 -2.52 -14.84 15.50
C PHE A 44 -2.25 -15.74 14.28
N VAL A 45 -1.06 -15.65 13.68
CA VAL A 45 -0.65 -16.47 12.53
C VAL A 45 -0.61 -17.96 12.88
N ASN A 46 -0.24 -18.31 14.11
CA ASN A 46 -0.23 -19.70 14.55
C ASN A 46 -1.63 -20.33 14.61
N GLU A 47 -2.65 -19.51 14.93
CA GLU A 47 -4.06 -19.92 14.96
C GLU A 47 -4.73 -19.84 13.58
N HIS A 48 -4.22 -19.00 12.68
CA HIS A 48 -4.81 -18.72 11.37
C HIS A 48 -3.82 -19.06 10.24
N LEU A 49 -3.92 -20.29 9.73
CA LEU A 49 -3.05 -20.79 8.64
C LEU A 49 -3.06 -19.88 7.39
N THR A 50 -4.23 -19.34 7.07
CA THR A 50 -4.46 -18.34 6.01
C THR A 50 -5.32 -17.22 6.57
N PHE A 51 -4.97 -15.97 6.28
CA PHE A 51 -5.69 -14.82 6.82
C PHE A 51 -5.59 -13.61 5.89
N SER A 52 -6.56 -12.69 5.99
CA SER A 52 -6.45 -11.40 5.33
C SER A 52 -5.77 -10.38 6.25
N GLY A 53 -5.09 -9.39 5.65
CA GLY A 53 -4.53 -8.25 6.39
C GLY A 53 -5.59 -7.43 7.11
N ARG A 54 -6.86 -7.54 6.67
CA ARG A 54 -7.99 -6.92 7.38
C ARG A 54 -8.27 -7.64 8.70
N ASP A 55 -8.22 -8.97 8.72
CA ASP A 55 -8.47 -9.77 9.92
C ASP A 55 -7.38 -9.52 10.97
N LEU A 56 -6.12 -9.54 10.55
CA LEU A 56 -5.00 -9.21 11.44
C LEU A 56 -5.11 -7.77 11.97
N SER A 57 -5.49 -6.80 11.13
CA SER A 57 -5.69 -5.42 11.58
C SER A 57 -6.87 -5.28 12.54
N ALA A 58 -7.93 -6.07 12.37
CA ALA A 58 -9.05 -6.13 13.30
C ALA A 58 -8.63 -6.73 14.64
N HIS A 59 -7.80 -7.79 14.63
CA HIS A 59 -7.22 -8.39 15.84
C HIS A 59 -6.37 -7.39 16.63
N PHE A 60 -5.52 -6.62 15.95
CA PHE A 60 -4.75 -5.53 16.58
C PHE A 60 -5.66 -4.46 17.19
N LYS A 61 -6.69 -4.03 16.46
CA LYS A 61 -7.64 -3.02 16.96
C LYS A 61 -8.43 -3.51 18.17
N ALA A 62 -8.83 -4.78 18.19
CA ALA A 62 -9.51 -5.40 19.32
C ALA A 62 -8.64 -5.40 20.59
N ALA A 63 -7.32 -5.53 20.43
CA ALA A 63 -6.36 -5.44 21.52
C ALA A 63 -5.90 -4.00 21.85
N GLY A 64 -6.60 -2.98 21.35
CA GLY A 64 -6.27 -1.56 21.58
C GLY A 64 -5.06 -1.05 20.79
N ARG A 65 -4.50 -1.85 19.87
CA ARG A 65 -3.32 -1.47 19.07
C ARG A 65 -3.71 -0.72 17.82
N THR A 66 -2.76 0.05 17.28
CA THR A 66 -2.98 0.78 16.02
C THR A 66 -2.94 -0.16 14.81
N ALA A 67 -3.73 0.14 13.78
CA ALA A 67 -3.65 -0.58 12.50
C ALA A 67 -2.28 -0.39 11.82
N SER A 68 -1.57 0.72 12.07
CA SER A 68 -0.21 0.91 11.57
C SER A 68 0.76 -0.17 12.09
N SER A 69 0.56 -0.63 13.32
CA SER A 69 1.36 -1.69 13.94
C SER A 69 1.15 -3.06 13.26
N SER A 70 -0.05 -3.35 12.74
CA SER A 70 -0.29 -4.61 12.02
C SER A 70 0.47 -4.63 10.68
N TYR A 71 0.48 -3.53 9.93
CA TYR A 71 1.26 -3.43 8.69
C TYR A 71 2.77 -3.58 8.94
N TYR A 72 3.28 -3.01 10.04
CA TYR A 72 4.67 -3.17 10.44
C TYR A 72 4.99 -4.63 10.76
N ALA A 73 4.15 -5.30 11.56
CA ALA A 73 4.32 -6.70 11.94
C ALA A 73 4.30 -7.63 10.71
N VAL A 74 3.36 -7.44 9.78
CA VAL A 74 3.30 -8.20 8.53
C VAL A 74 4.60 -8.09 7.75
N ARG A 75 5.12 -6.87 7.58
CA ARG A 75 6.37 -6.64 6.84
C ARG A 75 7.55 -7.38 7.49
N LYS A 76 7.57 -7.45 8.82
CA LYS A 76 8.59 -8.13 9.60
C LYS A 76 8.49 -9.65 9.50
N LEU A 77 7.28 -10.20 9.63
CA LEU A 77 7.04 -11.64 9.48
C LEU A 77 7.33 -12.13 8.06
N ILE A 78 7.02 -11.35 7.02
CA ILE A 78 7.43 -11.65 5.64
C ILE A 78 8.96 -11.64 5.52
N GLY A 79 9.62 -10.63 6.09
CA GLY A 79 11.08 -10.53 6.09
C GLY A 79 11.78 -11.66 6.84
N ALA A 80 11.15 -12.18 7.90
CA ALA A 80 11.62 -13.33 8.67
C ALA A 80 11.29 -14.68 7.99
N GLY A 81 10.41 -14.69 6.98
CA GLY A 81 9.99 -15.92 6.31
C GLY A 81 8.95 -16.73 7.09
N GLU A 82 8.27 -16.14 8.06
CA GLU A 82 7.21 -16.79 8.86
C GLU A 82 5.87 -16.85 8.10
N ILE A 83 5.66 -15.88 7.20
CA ILE A 83 4.47 -15.80 6.34
C ILE A 83 4.85 -15.49 4.90
N VAL A 84 3.99 -15.91 3.98
CA VAL A 84 4.08 -15.68 2.54
C VAL A 84 2.93 -14.75 2.12
N ASP A 85 3.25 -13.76 1.29
CA ASP A 85 2.27 -12.87 0.66
C ASP A 85 1.61 -13.57 -0.53
N LEU A 86 0.29 -13.73 -0.47
CA LEU A 86 -0.53 -14.33 -1.53
C LEU A 86 -1.12 -13.27 -2.49
N GLY A 87 -0.88 -11.98 -2.25
CA GLY A 87 -1.48 -10.88 -3.01
C GLY A 87 -2.84 -10.45 -2.46
N ASP A 88 -3.31 -9.28 -2.89
CA ASP A 88 -4.55 -8.66 -2.43
C ASP A 88 -4.67 -8.51 -0.89
N ARG A 89 -3.52 -8.40 -0.22
CA ARG A 89 -3.41 -8.35 1.24
C ARG A 89 -3.87 -9.66 1.91
N ASN A 90 -3.73 -10.80 1.25
CA ASN A 90 -3.90 -12.11 1.86
C ASN A 90 -2.53 -12.72 2.15
N TYR A 91 -2.46 -13.45 3.26
CA TYR A 91 -1.22 -14.03 3.76
C TYR A 91 -1.45 -15.48 4.18
N GLN A 92 -0.38 -16.26 4.13
CA GLN A 92 -0.36 -17.66 4.54
C GLN A 92 0.89 -17.92 5.39
N ARG A 93 0.80 -18.80 6.38
CA ARG A 93 1.96 -19.24 7.15
C ARG A 93 2.93 -20.03 6.26
N ALA A 94 4.23 -19.80 6.38
CA ALA A 94 5.23 -20.28 5.42
C ALA A 94 5.41 -21.81 5.39
N ASP A 95 5.04 -22.50 6.46
CA ASP A 95 5.05 -23.96 6.59
C ASP A 95 3.87 -24.65 5.88
N VAL A 96 2.78 -23.93 5.62
CA VAL A 96 1.62 -24.48 4.90
C VAL A 96 1.95 -24.48 3.41
N ARG A 97 1.92 -25.68 2.80
CA ARG A 97 2.15 -25.88 1.36
C ARG A 97 1.26 -24.89 0.59
N ALA A 98 1.90 -23.98 -0.15
CA ALA A 98 1.26 -22.83 -0.78
C ALA A 98 -0.01 -23.24 -1.53
N ILE A 99 -1.16 -22.78 -1.04
CA ILE A 99 -2.40 -22.84 -1.83
C ILE A 99 -2.21 -21.77 -2.90
N GLU A 100 -2.50 -22.09 -4.16
CA GLU A 100 -2.38 -21.10 -5.23
C GLU A 100 -3.13 -19.83 -4.79
N PRO A 101 -2.49 -18.65 -4.88
CA PRO A 101 -3.12 -17.42 -4.45
C PRO A 101 -4.47 -17.30 -5.18
N PRO A 102 -5.53 -16.84 -4.49
CA PRO A 102 -6.82 -16.68 -5.12
C PRO A 102 -6.63 -15.89 -6.41
N LYS A 103 -6.98 -16.49 -7.56
CA LYS A 103 -6.91 -15.82 -8.84
C LYS A 103 -7.69 -14.52 -8.67
N THR A 104 -6.96 -13.42 -8.72
CA THR A 104 -7.53 -12.08 -8.77
C THR A 104 -8.38 -12.04 -10.02
N GLU A 105 -9.68 -12.26 -9.88
CA GLU A 105 -10.64 -11.89 -10.90
C GLU A 105 -10.54 -10.37 -11.01
N THR A 106 -9.69 -9.91 -11.94
CA THR A 106 -9.61 -8.51 -12.31
C THR A 106 -11.04 -8.05 -12.55
N ALA A 107 -11.52 -7.17 -11.67
CA ALA A 107 -12.88 -6.65 -11.72
C ALA A 107 -13.23 -6.28 -13.16
N PRO A 108 -14.44 -6.62 -13.64
CA PRO A 108 -14.82 -6.36 -15.01
C PRO A 108 -14.60 -4.87 -15.31
N LYS A 109 -13.77 -4.58 -16.30
CA LYS A 109 -13.55 -3.21 -16.76
C LYS A 109 -14.90 -2.69 -17.23
N LYS A 110 -15.52 -1.80 -16.45
CA LYS A 110 -16.83 -1.19 -16.78
C LYS A 110 -16.82 -0.41 -18.10
N PHE A 111 -15.63 -0.14 -18.66
CA PHE A 111 -15.46 0.63 -19.89
C PHE A 111 -14.42 -0.04 -20.78
N ASP A 112 -14.73 -0.18 -22.07
CA ASP A 112 -13.84 -0.77 -23.08
C ASP A 112 -12.56 0.06 -23.28
N THR A 113 -12.69 1.40 -23.21
CA THR A 113 -11.57 2.31 -23.44
C THR A 113 -11.05 2.90 -22.12
N PRO A 114 -9.73 2.83 -21.85
CA PRO A 114 -9.15 3.47 -20.68
C PRO A 114 -9.32 4.99 -20.75
N ALA A 115 -9.57 5.62 -19.60
CA ALA A 115 -9.80 7.06 -19.50
C ALA A 115 -8.67 7.91 -20.11
N SER A 116 -7.40 7.49 -19.95
CA SER A 116 -6.26 8.18 -20.56
C SER A 116 -6.31 8.18 -22.09
N ALA A 117 -6.83 7.12 -22.73
CA ALA A 117 -6.95 7.07 -24.19
C ALA A 117 -8.06 7.99 -24.71
N GLU A 118 -9.19 8.09 -24.00
CA GLU A 118 -10.23 9.08 -24.31
C GLU A 118 -9.74 10.52 -24.17
N ILE A 119 -8.97 10.81 -23.11
CA ILE A 119 -8.35 12.14 -22.92
C ILE A 119 -7.38 12.47 -24.06
N LEU A 120 -6.54 11.52 -24.48
CA LEU A 120 -5.63 11.70 -25.60
C LEU A 120 -6.39 11.94 -26.92
N LYS A 121 -7.48 11.20 -27.15
CA LYS A 121 -8.34 11.35 -28.34
C LYS A 121 -9.01 12.72 -28.35
N PHE A 122 -9.56 13.14 -27.22
CA PHE A 122 -10.14 14.48 -27.05
C PHE A 122 -9.09 15.56 -27.32
N ALA A 123 -7.96 15.50 -26.63
CA ALA A 123 -6.90 16.49 -26.77
C ALA A 123 -6.36 16.58 -28.21
N ARG A 124 -6.22 15.46 -28.93
CA ARG A 124 -5.82 15.48 -30.36
C ARG A 124 -6.86 16.13 -31.27
N LYS A 125 -8.15 15.94 -31.00
CA LYS A 125 -9.23 16.63 -31.74
C LYS A 125 -9.23 18.14 -31.50
N HIS A 126 -8.83 18.57 -30.30
CA HIS A 126 -8.78 19.98 -29.90
C HIS A 126 -7.38 20.61 -30.02
N GLY A 127 -6.59 20.21 -31.02
CA GLY A 127 -5.31 20.86 -31.32
C GLY A 127 -4.22 20.66 -30.25
N GLY A 128 -4.33 19.61 -29.44
CA GLY A 128 -3.39 19.24 -28.39
C GLY A 128 -3.59 19.97 -27.07
N LYS A 129 -4.58 20.87 -26.94
CA LYS A 129 -4.90 21.58 -25.70
C LYS A 129 -6.27 21.15 -25.19
N PHE A 130 -6.44 21.09 -23.88
CA PHE A 130 -7.71 20.74 -23.26
C PHE A 130 -7.82 21.29 -21.84
N ASN A 131 -9.06 21.48 -21.38
CA ASN A 131 -9.37 21.83 -20.00
C ASN A 131 -10.01 20.64 -19.26
N THR A 132 -9.72 20.49 -17.96
CA THR A 132 -10.34 19.46 -17.12
C THR A 132 -11.86 19.55 -17.03
N GLU A 133 -12.46 20.74 -17.06
CA GLU A 133 -13.91 20.90 -17.00
C GLU A 133 -14.59 20.33 -18.25
N GLN A 134 -13.99 20.52 -19.43
CA GLN A 134 -14.46 19.93 -20.68
C GLN A 134 -14.38 18.40 -20.65
N LEU A 135 -13.30 17.85 -20.07
CA LEU A 135 -13.17 16.41 -19.88
C LEU A 135 -14.18 15.85 -18.88
N VAL A 136 -14.52 16.61 -17.83
CA VAL A 136 -15.54 16.23 -16.85
C VAL A 136 -16.92 16.16 -17.51
N ALA A 137 -17.28 17.14 -18.34
CA ALA A 137 -18.52 17.11 -19.11
C ALA A 137 -18.57 15.88 -20.04
N LEU A 138 -17.52 15.65 -20.83
CA LEU A 138 -17.41 14.48 -21.71
C LEU A 138 -17.53 13.15 -20.95
N PHE A 139 -16.88 13.05 -19.80
CA PHE A 139 -16.90 11.83 -19.00
C PHE A 139 -18.26 11.62 -18.32
N ALA A 140 -18.93 12.69 -17.92
CA ALA A 140 -20.30 12.62 -17.40
C ALA A 140 -21.28 12.11 -18.47
N GLU A 141 -21.17 12.56 -19.73
CA GLU A 141 -21.95 12.04 -20.86
C GLU A 141 -21.69 10.54 -21.09
N GLN A 142 -20.46 10.08 -20.84
CA GLN A 142 -20.08 8.66 -20.93
C GLN A 142 -20.40 7.84 -19.66
N GLY A 143 -21.09 8.42 -18.67
CA GLY A 143 -21.41 7.75 -17.40
C GLY A 143 -20.19 7.47 -16.50
N ARG A 144 -19.06 8.15 -16.72
CA ARG A 144 -17.83 7.99 -15.94
C ARG A 144 -17.78 8.99 -14.77
N ALA A 145 -17.33 8.51 -13.62
CA ALA A 145 -17.19 9.35 -12.43
C ALA A 145 -16.14 10.46 -12.63
N ARG A 146 -16.43 11.66 -12.12
CA ARG A 146 -15.54 12.84 -12.16
C ARG A 146 -14.13 12.56 -11.63
N GLY A 147 -14.01 11.75 -10.57
CA GLY A 147 -12.72 11.36 -9.99
C GLY A 147 -11.78 10.63 -10.98
N THR A 148 -12.35 9.95 -11.97
CA THR A 148 -11.61 9.24 -13.02
C THR A 148 -10.79 10.20 -13.89
N VAL A 149 -11.34 11.39 -14.17
CA VAL A 149 -10.66 12.43 -14.97
C VAL A 149 -9.42 12.90 -14.23
N TYR A 150 -9.56 13.33 -12.98
CA TYR A 150 -8.44 13.83 -12.18
C TYR A 150 -7.35 12.76 -11.95
N GLY A 151 -7.76 11.52 -11.65
CA GLY A 151 -6.81 10.41 -11.51
C GLY A 151 -6.02 10.14 -12.80
N SER A 152 -6.69 10.19 -13.94
CA SER A 152 -6.06 9.97 -15.25
C SER A 152 -5.14 11.12 -15.65
N VAL A 153 -5.56 12.37 -15.44
CA VAL A 153 -4.74 13.56 -15.70
C VAL A 153 -3.49 13.55 -14.82
N ASN A 154 -3.61 13.23 -13.52
CA ASN A 154 -2.47 13.12 -12.62
C ASN A 154 -1.47 12.06 -13.09
N LYS A 155 -1.96 10.88 -13.51
CA LYS A 155 -1.13 9.83 -14.07
C LYS A 155 -0.41 10.28 -15.34
N MET A 156 -1.11 10.97 -16.25
CA MET A 156 -0.54 11.50 -17.49
C MET A 156 0.51 12.61 -17.26
N LEU A 157 0.37 13.40 -16.19
CA LEU A 157 1.41 14.36 -15.75
C LEU A 157 2.67 13.61 -15.29
N THR A 158 2.53 12.61 -14.42
CA THR A 158 3.64 11.79 -13.92
C THR A 158 4.38 11.06 -15.06
N GLU A 159 3.63 10.57 -16.04
CA GLU A 159 4.17 9.91 -17.23
C GLU A 159 4.71 10.89 -18.29
N LYS A 160 4.66 12.20 -18.04
CA LYS A 160 5.13 13.27 -18.94
C LYS A 160 4.45 13.22 -20.32
N LEU A 161 3.18 12.85 -20.37
CA LEU A 161 2.37 12.85 -21.59
C LEU A 161 1.71 14.21 -21.85
N ILE A 162 1.46 14.97 -20.78
CA ILE A 162 0.85 16.30 -20.80
C ILE A 162 1.66 17.27 -19.93
N LYS A 163 1.50 18.57 -20.20
CA LYS A 163 2.07 19.66 -19.41
C LYS A 163 0.96 20.65 -19.04
N ARG A 164 1.03 21.25 -17.85
CA ARG A 164 0.16 22.38 -17.45
C ARG A 164 0.57 23.64 -18.20
N VAL A 165 -0.41 24.37 -18.74
CA VAL A 165 -0.17 25.59 -19.54
C VAL A 165 -0.77 26.84 -18.90
N GLY A 166 -1.69 26.70 -17.95
CA GLY A 166 -2.30 27.82 -17.22
C GLY A 166 -1.77 27.99 -15.78
N ALA A 167 -2.36 28.97 -15.09
CA ALA A 167 -2.09 29.22 -13.67
C ALA A 167 -2.43 27.99 -12.81
N SER A 168 -1.79 27.86 -11.64
CA SER A 168 -2.12 26.81 -10.69
C SER A 168 -3.61 26.85 -10.34
N GLY A 169 -4.35 25.80 -10.73
CA GLY A 169 -5.79 25.67 -10.53
C GLY A 169 -6.67 25.93 -11.76
N SER A 170 -6.12 26.44 -12.87
CA SER A 170 -6.94 26.74 -14.07
C SER A 170 -7.46 25.49 -14.80
N GLY A 171 -6.80 24.35 -14.59
CA GLY A 171 -7.18 23.09 -15.22
C GLY A 171 -6.78 22.97 -16.69
N ASP A 172 -5.88 23.84 -17.19
CA ASP A 172 -5.46 23.85 -18.59
C ASP A 172 -4.20 23.01 -18.83
N TYR A 173 -4.30 22.10 -19.80
CA TYR A 173 -3.26 21.15 -20.15
C TYR A 173 -2.99 21.12 -21.66
N MET A 174 -1.77 20.72 -22.02
CA MET A 174 -1.36 20.52 -23.40
C MET A 174 -0.59 19.20 -23.55
N LEU A 175 -0.84 18.49 -24.64
CA LEU A 175 -0.12 17.27 -25.02
C LEU A 175 1.33 17.59 -25.35
N LEU A 176 2.24 16.73 -24.88
CA LEU A 176 3.63 16.78 -25.28
C LEU A 176 3.82 15.91 -26.53
N ALA A 177 4.25 16.50 -27.64
CA ALA A 177 4.42 15.82 -28.93
C ALA A 177 5.39 14.61 -28.90
N LYS A 178 6.28 14.54 -27.89
CA LYS A 178 7.23 13.42 -27.68
C LYS A 178 6.66 12.25 -26.87
N ALA A 179 5.37 12.29 -26.52
CA ALA A 179 4.70 11.27 -25.72
C ALA A 179 4.41 10.00 -26.55
N LYS A 180 5.44 9.20 -26.84
CA LYS A 180 5.21 7.79 -27.16
C LYS A 180 4.66 7.13 -25.90
N ALA A 181 3.40 6.71 -25.95
CA ALA A 181 2.83 5.84 -24.93
C ALA A 181 3.78 4.66 -24.77
N LYS A 182 4.41 4.51 -23.59
CA LYS A 182 5.11 3.28 -23.27
C LYS A 182 4.05 2.19 -23.27
N SER A 183 4.03 1.36 -24.31
CA SER A 183 3.34 0.09 -24.23
C SER A 183 3.92 -0.61 -23.01
N ASN A 184 3.05 -1.01 -22.08
CA ASN A 184 3.49 -1.83 -20.96
C ASN A 184 4.26 -3.02 -21.54
N PRO A 185 5.52 -3.27 -21.14
CA PRO A 185 6.23 -4.45 -21.59
C PRO A 185 5.40 -5.66 -21.16
N LYS A 186 4.97 -6.44 -22.14
CA LYS A 186 4.38 -7.75 -21.94
C LYS A 186 5.43 -8.54 -21.17
N LYS A 187 5.22 -8.76 -19.87
CA LYS A 187 6.11 -9.54 -19.02
C LYS A 187 6.35 -10.87 -19.75
N PRO A 188 7.59 -11.20 -20.15
CA PRO A 188 7.85 -12.49 -20.77
C PRO A 188 7.48 -13.56 -19.73
N ALA A 189 6.65 -14.50 -20.14
CA ALA A 189 6.29 -15.65 -19.33
C ALA A 189 7.59 -16.36 -18.94
N THR A 190 7.93 -16.31 -17.66
CA THR A 190 9.04 -17.08 -17.12
C THR A 190 8.70 -18.54 -17.32
N LYS A 191 9.41 -19.19 -18.24
CA LYS A 191 9.50 -20.65 -18.34
C LYS A 191 9.85 -21.17 -16.95
N ALA A 192 9.00 -22.05 -16.42
CA ALA A 192 9.31 -22.85 -15.25
C ALA A 192 10.66 -23.54 -15.47
N ALA A 193 11.68 -23.13 -14.71
CA ALA A 193 12.91 -23.87 -14.61
C ALA A 193 12.59 -25.11 -13.76
N ALA A 194 12.73 -26.27 -14.39
CA ALA A 194 12.63 -27.57 -13.78
C ALA A 194 13.52 -27.65 -12.53
N ALA A 195 12.95 -28.17 -11.44
CA ALA A 195 13.69 -28.62 -10.29
C ALA A 195 14.67 -29.72 -10.70
N PRO A 196 15.97 -29.65 -10.36
CA PRO A 196 16.81 -30.84 -10.40
C PRO A 196 16.45 -31.73 -9.20
N ALA A 197 16.29 -33.00 -9.53
CA ALA A 197 15.82 -34.09 -8.70
C ALA A 197 16.65 -34.32 -7.43
N ALA A 198 15.95 -34.86 -6.44
CA ALA A 198 16.46 -35.46 -5.23
C ALA A 198 17.66 -36.39 -5.46
N LYS A 199 18.64 -36.31 -4.57
CA LYS A 199 19.44 -37.47 -4.16
C LYS A 199 19.17 -37.73 -2.68
N LEU A 200 18.32 -38.71 -2.43
CA LEU A 200 18.37 -39.53 -1.23
C LEU A 200 19.69 -40.33 -1.26
N ASN A 201 20.40 -40.31 -0.14
CA ASN A 201 21.29 -41.37 0.37
C ASN A 201 21.58 -40.91 1.82
N GLY A 202 21.12 -41.57 2.88
CA GLY A 202 21.30 -43.00 3.16
C GLY A 202 22.37 -43.08 4.25
N ALA A 203 21.97 -43.01 5.52
CA ALA A 203 22.86 -43.22 6.66
C ALA A 203 22.10 -43.91 7.80
N ASN A 204 22.05 -45.24 7.72
CA ASN A 204 21.74 -46.14 8.82
C ASN A 204 22.78 -47.28 8.77
N HIS A 205 23.43 -47.51 9.92
CA HIS A 205 24.39 -48.54 10.35
C HIS A 205 25.61 -47.85 10.98
N GLU A 206 26.16 -48.22 12.13
CA GLU A 206 25.83 -49.23 13.14
C GLU A 206 26.71 -48.89 14.37
N THR A 207 26.26 -49.27 15.54
CA THR A 207 27.00 -49.31 16.82
C THR A 207 28.25 -50.18 16.76
N ALA A 208 29.36 -49.73 17.37
CA ALA A 208 30.29 -50.60 18.10
C ALA A 208 31.17 -49.80 19.08
N GLU A 209 31.25 -50.32 20.30
CA GLU A 209 32.05 -49.91 21.44
C GLU A 209 33.56 -49.91 21.15
N THR A 210 34.31 -48.97 21.75
CA THR A 210 35.59 -49.32 22.42
C THR A 210 35.97 -48.26 23.47
N VAL A 211 35.81 -48.65 24.74
CA VAL A 211 36.73 -48.51 25.90
C VAL A 211 37.68 -47.30 25.95
N ASN A 212 37.50 -46.49 27.00
CA ASN A 212 38.59 -46.06 27.90
C ASN A 212 37.99 -45.55 29.22
N GLY A 213 38.30 -46.26 30.32
CA GLY A 213 37.90 -45.91 31.68
C GLY A 213 37.55 -47.14 32.51
#